data_AF-A0A968KHV6-F1
#
_entry.id   AF-A0A968KHV6-F1
#
_cell.length_a   1.000
_cell.length_b   1.000
_cell.length_c   1.000
_cell.angle_alpha   90.00
_cell.angle_beta   90.00
_cell.angle_gamma   90.00
#
_symmetry.space_group_name_H-M   'P 1'
#
loop_
_entity.id
_entity.type
_entity.pdbx_description
1 polymer ?
#
loop_
_entity_poly.entity_id
_entity_poly.type
_entity_poly.pdbx_seq_one_letter_code
_entity_poly.pdbx_strand_id
1 'polypeptide(L)'
;MKIHLCTAGLILGLLIHSAALGQSLKRGPYLQQLSPTSVVVRWRAAMDDSAINSVHYGTSPEDLSQVAVDGREVIAEMDCGFLCSENLLEKEVLLNGLKPDTHYYYEVGTSSSP
;
A
#
# COMPACT_ATOMS: atom_id res chain seq x y z
N MET A 1 -68.70 1.44 -7.83
CA MET A 1 -67.61 1.64 -8.80
C MET A 1 -66.38 2.08 -8.02
N LYS A 2 -65.41 1.17 -7.86
CA LYS A 2 -64.21 1.30 -7.02
C LYS A 2 -63.14 2.06 -7.79
N ILE A 3 -62.48 3.04 -7.17
CA ILE A 3 -61.10 3.40 -7.50
C ILE A 3 -60.42 3.83 -6.19
N HIS A 4 -59.75 2.89 -5.53
CA HIS A 4 -58.78 3.19 -4.47
C HIS A 4 -57.47 3.53 -5.15
N LEU A 5 -57.06 4.80 -5.08
CA LEU A 5 -55.78 5.25 -5.59
C LEU A 5 -54.70 4.92 -4.55
N CYS A 6 -54.12 3.72 -4.65
CA CYS A 6 -52.91 3.34 -3.93
C CYS A 6 -51.73 4.15 -4.48
N THR A 7 -51.39 5.27 -3.86
CA THR A 7 -50.10 5.92 -4.08
C THR A 7 -49.03 5.17 -3.29
N ALA A 8 -48.48 4.12 -3.89
CA ALA A 8 -47.23 3.51 -3.43
C ALA A 8 -46.09 4.48 -3.79
N GLY A 9 -45.64 5.27 -2.82
CA GLY A 9 -44.46 6.11 -2.96
C GLY A 9 -43.22 5.23 -3.10
N LEU A 10 -42.67 5.18 -4.31
CA LEU A 10 -41.41 4.51 -4.61
C LEU A 10 -40.27 5.32 -3.98
N ILE A 11 -39.86 4.97 -2.76
CA ILE A 11 -38.64 5.51 -2.15
C ILE A 11 -37.47 4.87 -2.90
N LEU A 12 -36.94 5.59 -3.89
CA LEU A 12 -35.69 5.23 -4.55
C LEU A 12 -34.54 5.55 -3.58
N GLY A 13 -34.21 4.59 -2.72
CA GLY A 13 -33.04 4.66 -1.86
C GLY A 13 -31.78 4.61 -2.71
N LEU A 14 -31.09 5.75 -2.82
CA LEU A 14 -29.76 5.82 -3.44
C LEU A 14 -28.77 5.12 -2.50
N LEU A 15 -28.48 3.85 -2.77
CA LEU A 15 -27.38 3.11 -2.13
C LEU A 15 -26.06 3.70 -2.61
N ILE A 16 -25.52 4.66 -1.85
CA ILE A 16 -24.14 5.11 -2.02
C ILE A 16 -23.25 3.94 -1.63
N HIS A 17 -22.80 3.16 -2.63
CA HIS A 17 -21.75 2.17 -2.41
C HIS A 17 -20.44 2.92 -2.30
N SER A 18 -19.94 3.08 -1.07
CA SER A 18 -18.54 3.43 -0.85
C SER A 18 -17.71 2.26 -1.34
N ALA A 19 -17.16 2.35 -2.55
CA ALA A 19 -16.10 1.46 -2.98
C ALA A 19 -14.89 1.76 -2.11
N ALA A 20 -14.58 0.88 -1.16
CA ALA A 20 -13.30 0.90 -0.50
C ALA A 20 -12.25 0.53 -1.56
N LEU A 21 -11.45 1.51 -1.99
CA LEU A 21 -10.23 1.23 -2.74
C LEU A 21 -9.27 0.54 -1.77
N GLY A 22 -9.31 -0.80 -1.77
CA GLY A 22 -8.38 -1.59 -1.00
C GLY A 22 -6.98 -1.37 -1.55
N GLN A 23 -6.10 -0.78 -0.73
CA GLN A 23 -4.67 -0.75 -0.99
C GLN A 23 -4.19 -2.18 -1.29
N SER A 24 -3.67 -2.41 -2.49
CA SER A 24 -3.33 -3.75 -2.95
C SER A 24 -1.88 -3.82 -3.35
N LEU A 25 -1.08 -4.43 -2.48
CA LEU A 25 0.26 -4.86 -2.83
C LEU A 25 0.16 -5.96 -3.89
N LYS A 26 0.64 -5.65 -5.09
CA LYS A 26 0.75 -6.59 -6.22
C LYS A 26 1.93 -7.54 -5.99
N ARG A 27 2.93 -7.11 -5.22
CA ARG A 27 3.97 -7.94 -4.64
C ARG A 27 4.29 -7.45 -3.23
N GLY A 28 4.29 -8.38 -2.28
CA GLY A 28 4.64 -8.09 -0.89
C GLY A 28 6.10 -7.62 -0.73
N PRO A 29 6.45 -7.03 0.43
CA PRO A 29 7.78 -6.52 0.69
C PRO A 29 8.85 -7.63 0.68
N TYR A 30 10.03 -7.31 0.15
CA TYR A 30 11.20 -8.19 0.14
C TYR A 30 12.51 -7.41 0.28
N LEU A 31 13.54 -8.07 0.79
CA LEU A 31 14.85 -7.47 1.08
C LEU A 31 15.84 -7.66 -0.08
N GLN A 32 16.64 -6.64 -0.37
CA GLN A 32 17.74 -6.67 -1.33
C GLN A 32 18.95 -5.89 -0.79
N GLN A 33 20.12 -6.16 -1.39
CA GLN A 33 21.38 -5.44 -1.09
C GLN A 33 21.71 -5.35 0.42
N LEU A 34 21.60 -6.49 1.11
CA LEU A 34 21.92 -6.55 2.53
C LEU A 34 23.40 -6.23 2.77
N SER A 35 23.66 -5.43 3.79
CA SER A 35 24.96 -5.22 4.40
C SER A 35 24.85 -5.32 5.92
N PRO A 36 25.96 -5.37 6.67
CA PRO A 36 25.89 -5.35 8.14
C PRO A 36 25.18 -4.13 8.72
N THR A 37 25.05 -3.03 7.97
CA THR A 37 24.50 -1.75 8.46
C THR A 37 23.37 -1.18 7.60
N SER A 38 22.93 -1.90 6.56
CA SER A 38 21.87 -1.44 5.66
C SER A 38 21.14 -2.56 4.94
N VAL A 39 19.92 -2.29 4.49
CA VAL A 39 19.16 -3.15 3.60
C VAL A 39 18.20 -2.31 2.76
N VAL A 40 17.91 -2.75 1.55
CA VAL A 40 16.91 -2.14 0.68
C VAL A 40 15.62 -2.98 0.74
N VAL A 41 14.51 -2.36 1.15
CA VAL A 41 13.18 -2.96 1.16
C VAL A 41 12.45 -2.57 -0.12
N ARG A 42 11.95 -3.55 -0.86
CA ARG A 42 11.23 -3.34 -2.12
C ARG A 42 9.86 -3.97 -2.08
N TRP A 43 8.90 -3.32 -2.70
CA TRP A 43 7.57 -3.87 -2.93
C TRP A 43 6.99 -3.31 -4.21
N ARG A 44 5.87 -3.88 -4.63
CA ARG A 44 5.12 -3.37 -5.77
C ARG A 44 3.68 -3.11 -5.39
N ALA A 45 3.24 -1.88 -5.63
CA ALA A 45 1.87 -1.44 -5.40
C ALA A 45 1.17 -1.19 -6.74
N ALA A 46 -0.16 -1.13 -6.71
CA ALA A 46 -0.93 -0.57 -7.81
C ALA A 46 -0.69 0.95 -7.93
N MET A 47 -0.87 1.54 -9.12
CA MET A 47 -0.59 2.97 -9.35
C MET A 47 -1.45 3.92 -8.51
N ASP A 48 -2.66 3.51 -8.17
CA ASP A 48 -3.56 4.26 -7.28
C ASP A 48 -3.16 4.18 -5.81
N ASP A 49 -2.19 3.35 -5.46
CA ASP A 49 -1.73 3.09 -4.09
C ASP A 49 -0.33 3.67 -3.84
N SER A 50 -0.18 4.97 -4.14
CA SER A 50 1.07 5.72 -3.91
C SER A 50 1.31 6.07 -2.44
N ALA A 51 0.30 5.91 -1.58
CA ALA A 51 0.33 6.26 -0.17
C ALA A 51 1.23 5.34 0.67
N ILE A 52 1.38 4.06 0.27
CA ILE A 52 2.34 3.14 0.88
C ILE A 52 3.74 3.49 0.33
N ASN A 53 4.46 4.33 1.08
CA ASN A 53 5.74 4.91 0.66
C ASN A 53 6.81 4.90 1.76
N SER A 54 6.56 4.22 2.87
CA SER A 54 7.47 4.18 4.01
C SER A 54 7.66 2.77 4.54
N VAL A 55 8.76 2.59 5.26
CA VAL A 55 9.06 1.39 6.05
C VAL A 55 9.18 1.79 7.50
N HIS A 56 8.34 1.19 8.35
CA HIS A 56 8.45 1.29 9.80
C HIS A 56 9.22 0.07 10.30
N TYR A 57 10.18 0.25 11.20
CA TYR A 57 11.08 -0.83 11.62
C TYR A 57 11.58 -0.66 13.05
N GLY A 58 12.02 -1.76 13.65
CA GLY A 58 12.50 -1.79 15.03
C GLY A 58 13.04 -3.16 15.43
N THR A 59 13.62 -3.25 16.62
CA THR A 59 14.16 -4.52 17.15
C THR A 59 13.13 -5.32 17.94
N SER A 60 11.91 -4.79 18.06
CA SER A 60 10.76 -5.46 18.66
C SER A 60 9.60 -5.40 17.69
N PRO A 61 8.82 -6.49 17.51
CA PRO A 61 7.63 -6.45 16.67
C PRO A 61 6.52 -5.57 17.25
N GLU A 62 6.58 -5.24 18.54
CA GLU A 62 5.62 -4.34 19.22
C GLU A 62 6.03 -2.86 19.14
N ASP A 63 7.25 -2.56 18.66
CA ASP A 63 7.79 -1.20 18.59
C ASP A 63 8.58 -1.00 17.29
N LEU A 64 7.88 -0.51 16.26
CA LEU A 64 8.41 -0.15 14.95
C LEU A 64 8.59 1.37 14.81
N SER A 65 9.07 2.03 15.87
CA SER A 65 9.16 3.51 15.95
C SER A 65 10.15 4.17 14.97
N GLN A 66 11.03 3.42 14.31
CA GLN A 66 11.94 3.98 13.30
C GLN A 66 11.25 3.99 11.93
N VAL A 67 11.37 5.10 11.20
CA VAL A 67 10.68 5.28 9.91
C VAL A 67 11.68 5.70 8.83
N ALA A 68 11.63 5.03 7.68
CA ALA A 68 12.34 5.41 6.47
C ALA A 68 11.34 5.64 5.33
N VAL A 69 11.52 6.72 4.56
CA VAL A 69 10.61 7.16 3.48
C VAL A 69 11.37 7.42 2.17
N ASP A 70 12.66 7.11 2.13
CA ASP A 70 13.49 7.34 0.93
C ASP A 70 13.08 6.36 -0.15
N GLY A 71 12.12 6.74 -0.99
CA GLY A 71 11.37 5.84 -1.86
C GLY A 71 11.59 6.20 -3.31
N ARG A 72 12.59 5.62 -3.98
CA ARG A 72 12.67 5.76 -5.45
C ARG A 72 11.44 5.11 -6.04
N GLU A 73 10.50 5.95 -6.49
CA GLU A 73 9.28 5.51 -7.14
C GLU A 73 9.53 5.43 -8.65
N VAL A 74 9.47 4.21 -9.18
CA VAL A 74 9.54 3.98 -10.62
C VAL A 74 8.20 3.40 -11.04
N ILE A 75 7.56 4.04 -12.02
CA ILE A 75 6.41 3.46 -12.70
C ILE A 75 6.95 2.23 -13.43
N ALA A 76 6.63 1.05 -12.91
CA ALA A 76 6.85 -0.19 -13.64
C ALA A 76 5.67 -0.34 -14.59
N GLU A 77 5.92 -0.03 -15.86
CA GLU A 77 5.03 -0.47 -16.92
C GLU A 77 4.98 -2.00 -16.85
N MET A 78 3.78 -2.57 -16.72
CA MET A 78 3.62 -4.00 -16.81
C MET A 78 3.95 -4.42 -18.24
N ASP A 79 4.73 -5.49 -18.40
CA ASP A 79 5.13 -6.10 -19.68
C ASP A 79 3.94 -6.76 -20.42
N CYS A 80 2.81 -6.05 -20.52
CA CYS A 80 1.70 -6.38 -21.41
C CYS A 80 1.26 -5.18 -22.29
N GLY A 81 1.95 -4.03 -22.19
CA GLY A 81 1.73 -2.86 -23.05
C GLY A 81 0.34 -2.23 -22.92
N PHE A 82 -0.22 -1.72 -24.04
CA PHE A 82 -1.52 -1.02 -24.11
C PHE A 82 -2.73 -1.87 -23.65
N LEU A 83 -2.56 -3.17 -23.42
CA LEU A 83 -3.63 -4.07 -22.97
C LEU A 83 -3.65 -4.28 -21.44
N CYS A 84 -2.67 -3.75 -20.71
CA CYS A 84 -2.71 -3.77 -19.25
C CYS A 84 -3.67 -2.71 -18.73
N SER A 85 -4.68 -3.11 -17.96
CA SER A 85 -5.61 -2.16 -17.34
C SER A 85 -5.02 -1.44 -16.12
N GLU A 86 -3.82 -1.79 -15.67
CA GLU A 86 -3.23 -1.28 -14.43
C GLU A 86 -1.72 -1.05 -14.56
N ASN A 87 -1.27 0.18 -14.28
CA ASN A 87 0.14 0.50 -14.08
C ASN A 87 0.58 0.06 -12.67
N LEU A 88 1.86 -0.25 -12.52
CA LEU A 88 2.44 -0.67 -11.24
C LEU A 88 3.45 0.37 -10.76
N LEU A 89 3.60 0.48 -9.44
CA LEU A 89 4.63 1.28 -8.81
C LEU A 89 5.63 0.34 -8.16
N GLU A 90 6.88 0.42 -8.61
CA GLU A 90 8.01 -0.13 -7.87
C GLU A 90 8.44 0.88 -6.82
N LYS A 91 8.54 0.39 -5.58
CA LYS A 91 8.99 1.15 -4.43
C LYS A 91 10.26 0.53 -3.89
N GLU A 92 11.19 1.37 -3.48
CA GLU A 92 12.51 0.98 -2.97
C GLU A 92 12.87 1.90 -1.82
N VAL A 93 13.01 1.35 -0.61
CA VAL A 93 13.37 2.09 0.59
C VAL A 93 14.64 1.56 1.23
N LEU A 94 15.62 2.44 1.40
CA LEU A 94 16.87 2.15 2.10
C LEU A 94 16.67 2.28 3.61
N LEU A 95 16.89 1.19 4.34
CA LEU A 95 17.16 1.21 5.77
C LEU A 95 18.68 1.28 5.96
N ASN A 96 19.17 2.28 6.67
CA ASN A 96 20.58 2.49 6.95
C ASN A 96 20.83 2.67 8.45
N GLY A 97 22.11 2.62 8.86
CA GLY A 97 22.50 2.78 10.26
C GLY A 97 22.08 1.60 11.14
N LEU A 98 21.79 0.44 10.55
CA LEU A 98 21.45 -0.77 11.29
C LEU A 98 22.66 -1.27 12.09
N LYS A 99 22.39 -1.86 13.24
CA LYS A 99 23.42 -2.55 14.02
C LYS A 99 23.69 -3.93 13.38
N PRO A 100 24.97 -4.30 13.16
CA PRO A 100 25.31 -5.66 12.74
C PRO A 100 24.78 -6.71 13.71
N ASP A 101 24.54 -7.92 13.22
CA ASP A 101 24.10 -9.07 14.02
C ASP A 101 22.87 -8.78 14.90
N THR A 102 21.93 -7.99 14.37
CA THR A 102 20.72 -7.56 15.08
C THR A 102 19.50 -7.93 14.25
N HIS A 103 18.51 -8.57 14.87
CA HIS A 103 17.22 -8.80 14.23
C HIS A 103 16.37 -7.52 14.23
N TYR A 104 15.84 -7.20 13.06
CA TYR A 104 14.89 -6.12 12.86
C TYR A 104 13.57 -6.67 12.30
N TYR A 105 12.48 -6.15 12.83
CA TYR A 105 11.12 -6.31 12.32
C TYR A 105 10.78 -5.08 11.48
N TYR A 106 9.93 -5.25 10.48
CA TYR A 106 9.53 -4.17 9.60
C TYR A 106 8.13 -4.37 9.02
N GLU A 107 7.50 -3.26 8.67
CA GLU A 107 6.28 -3.20 7.86
C GLU A 107 6.36 -2.07 6.85
N VAL A 108 5.56 -2.15 5.78
CA VAL A 108 5.42 -1.06 4.82
C VAL A 108 4.10 -0.35 5.05
N GLY A 109 4.09 0.98 4.95
CA GLY A 109 2.91 1.78 5.23
C GLY A 109 3.05 3.22 4.77
N THR A 110 2.21 4.08 5.32
CA THR A 110 2.24 5.53 5.12
C THR A 110 3.25 6.21 6.04
N SER A 111 3.79 7.35 5.63
CA SER A 111 4.71 8.14 6.46
C SER A 111 4.07 8.81 7.68
N SER A 112 2.75 8.86 7.78
CA SER A 112 2.05 9.21 9.02
C SER A 112 2.12 8.04 10.00
N SER A 113 2.37 8.35 11.28
CA SER A 113 2.39 7.40 12.42
C SER A 113 1.25 6.37 12.32
N PRO A 114 1.46 5.11 12.71
CA PRO A 114 0.37 4.16 12.93
C PRO A 114 -0.67 4.70 13.92
#